data_AF-W3RI41-F1
#
_entry.id   AF-W3RI41-F1
#
_cell.length_a   1.000
_cell.length_b   1.000
_cell.length_c   1.000
_cell.angle_alpha   90.00
_cell.angle_beta   90.00
_cell.angle_gamma   90.00
#
_symmetry.space_group_name_H-M   'P 1'
#
loop_
_entity.id
_entity.type
_entity.pdbx_description
1 polymer ?
#
loop_
_entity_poly.entity_id
_entity_poly.type
_entity_poly.pdbx_seq_one_letter_code
_entity_poly.pdbx_strand_id
1 'polypeptide(L)'
;MQRLAIAAAFIVLSLGHGLAQGGTYDLTLKVDATKITGSPWDGIPGLGGTRANINGAPDPAVCIVQASSKPQCLWKPQGRRLLSLCQNAHTCKFPAVSLPSPPVGLLFIDIDARRHDLIDIIVLTGNSTAAGEADVELALRSAMETLTPALSEAARERGLHKAKMVPLQQCLSQAGCRLTQSEFKLDLRR
;
A
#
# COMPACT_ATOMS: atom_id res chain seq x y z
N MET A 1 44.62 -41.90 31.54
CA MET A 1 43.27 -41.74 32.13
C MET A 1 42.79 -40.32 31.80
N GLN A 2 41.61 -40.23 31.17
CA GLN A 2 40.58 -39.18 31.24
C GLN A 2 41.00 -37.69 31.15
N ARG A 3 40.69 -36.96 30.07
CA ARG A 3 39.41 -36.30 29.64
C ARG A 3 39.64 -34.77 29.69
N LEU A 4 39.79 -34.10 28.55
CA LEU A 4 38.73 -33.35 27.84
C LEU A 4 38.08 -32.24 28.67
N ALA A 5 38.42 -30.99 28.35
CA ALA A 5 37.51 -29.84 28.44
C ALA A 5 37.96 -28.77 27.43
N ILE A 6 37.38 -28.83 26.22
CA ILE A 6 37.44 -27.80 25.18
C ILE A 6 36.23 -26.88 25.34
N ALA A 7 36.41 -25.65 24.84
CA ALA A 7 35.42 -24.66 24.42
C ALA A 7 35.00 -23.60 25.43
N ALA A 8 35.77 -22.51 25.42
CA ALA A 8 35.35 -21.20 25.84
C ALA A 8 34.39 -20.58 24.80
N ALA A 9 33.20 -20.21 25.30
CA ALA A 9 32.37 -19.07 24.93
C ALA A 9 32.33 -18.61 23.45
N PHE A 10 31.36 -19.12 22.69
CA PHE A 10 30.75 -18.35 21.60
C PHE A 10 29.87 -17.25 22.23
N ILE A 11 30.44 -16.04 22.36
CA ILE A 11 29.68 -14.85 22.73
C ILE A 11 28.82 -14.44 21.54
N VAL A 12 27.53 -14.35 21.82
CA VAL A 12 26.42 -13.96 20.96
C VAL A 12 26.68 -12.60 20.30
N LEU A 13 27.07 -12.62 19.02
CA LEU A 13 27.06 -11.47 18.11
C LEU A 13 26.00 -11.71 17.03
N SER A 14 24.73 -11.71 17.44
CA SER A 14 23.58 -11.72 16.53
C SER A 14 22.51 -10.70 16.93
N LEU A 15 22.93 -9.56 17.48
CA LEU A 15 22.05 -8.41 17.80
C LEU A 15 22.02 -7.33 16.70
N GLY A 16 22.29 -7.70 15.44
CA GLY A 16 22.43 -6.75 14.33
C GLY A 16 21.56 -6.99 13.10
N HIS A 17 20.81 -8.10 13.01
CA HIS A 17 19.91 -8.38 11.89
C HIS A 17 18.47 -8.32 12.37
N GLY A 18 18.03 -7.12 12.75
CA GLY A 18 16.62 -6.81 12.89
C GLY A 18 15.97 -6.94 11.52
N LEU A 19 15.53 -8.16 11.24
CA LEU A 19 14.84 -8.55 10.03
C LEU A 19 13.69 -7.58 9.80
N ALA A 20 13.67 -6.93 8.64
CA ALA A 20 12.44 -6.36 8.09
C ALA A 20 11.52 -7.52 7.68
N GLN A 21 10.98 -8.24 8.67
CA GLN A 21 10.00 -9.28 8.42
C GLN A 21 8.65 -8.63 8.14
N GLY A 22 7.85 -9.30 7.32
CA GLY A 22 6.43 -9.00 7.22
C GLY A 22 5.79 -8.91 8.61
N GLY A 23 4.71 -8.16 8.69
CA GLY A 23 4.06 -7.85 9.96
C GLY A 23 2.62 -7.45 9.76
N THR A 24 1.90 -7.35 10.87
CA THR A 24 0.53 -6.85 10.88
C THR A 24 0.53 -5.39 11.32
N TYR A 25 -0.11 -4.52 10.54
CA TYR A 25 -0.10 -3.07 10.75
C TYR A 25 -1.51 -2.50 10.79
N ASP A 26 -1.70 -1.45 11.56
CA ASP A 26 -2.79 -0.50 11.31
C ASP A 26 -2.31 0.50 10.27
N LEU A 27 -2.95 0.49 9.10
CA LEU A 27 -2.64 1.42 8.02
C LEU A 27 -3.67 2.55 8.05
N THR A 28 -3.20 3.79 8.25
CA THR A 28 -4.03 4.98 8.08
C THR A 28 -3.63 5.64 6.76
N LEU A 29 -4.57 5.79 5.83
CA LEU A 29 -4.40 6.50 4.57
C LEU A 29 -5.18 7.80 4.62
N LYS A 30 -4.52 8.92 4.34
CA LYS A 30 -5.11 10.23 4.15
C LYS A 30 -4.96 10.63 2.69
N VAL A 31 -6.07 10.92 2.03
CA VAL A 31 -6.12 11.34 0.63
C VAL A 31 -6.37 12.85 0.59
N ASP A 32 -5.73 13.53 -0.35
CA ASP A 32 -5.91 14.97 -0.54
C ASP A 32 -7.36 15.34 -0.87
N ALA A 33 -7.69 16.63 -0.78
CA ALA A 33 -9.03 17.12 -1.07
C ALA A 33 -9.41 16.97 -2.56
N THR A 34 -8.42 16.99 -3.46
CA THR A 34 -8.60 16.96 -4.92
C THR A 34 -7.60 16.02 -5.58
N LYS A 35 -7.91 15.59 -6.80
CA LYS A 35 -6.99 14.88 -7.69
C LYS A 35 -5.80 15.78 -8.06
N ILE A 36 -4.72 15.19 -8.57
CA ILE A 36 -3.52 15.93 -9.05
C ILE A 36 -3.84 16.97 -10.12
N THR A 37 -4.93 16.78 -10.86
CA THR A 37 -5.46 17.69 -11.88
C THR A 37 -6.20 18.90 -11.29
N GLY A 38 -6.42 18.93 -9.98
CA GLY A 38 -7.25 19.91 -9.28
C GLY A 38 -8.75 19.61 -9.33
N SER A 39 -9.17 18.56 -10.06
CA SER A 39 -10.58 18.13 -10.06
C SER A 39 -10.93 17.44 -8.74
N PRO A 40 -12.18 17.51 -8.29
CA PRO A 40 -12.60 16.80 -7.08
C PRO A 40 -12.63 15.28 -7.30
N TRP A 41 -12.73 14.54 -6.20
CA TRP A 41 -13.02 13.11 -6.21
C TRP A 41 -14.48 12.83 -6.57
N ASP A 42 -14.75 11.59 -6.96
CA ASP A 42 -16.08 11.06 -7.21
C ASP A 42 -16.34 9.92 -6.25
N GLY A 43 -17.36 10.11 -5.40
CA GLY A 43 -17.77 9.09 -4.45
C GLY A 43 -18.78 8.12 -5.06
N ILE A 44 -18.73 6.88 -4.62
CA ILE A 44 -19.79 5.90 -4.79
C ILE A 44 -21.00 6.32 -3.95
N PRO A 45 -22.22 6.27 -4.52
CA PRO A 45 -23.42 6.50 -3.74
C PRO A 45 -23.54 5.46 -2.62
N GLY A 46 -23.80 5.95 -1.40
CA GLY A 46 -24.13 5.12 -0.26
C GLY A 46 -25.38 4.26 -0.50
N LEU A 47 -25.61 3.29 0.41
CA LEU A 47 -26.75 2.38 0.35
C LEU A 47 -28.09 3.16 0.24
N GLY A 48 -28.78 2.99 -0.89
CA GLY A 48 -30.07 3.66 -1.18
C GLY A 48 -29.98 4.85 -2.16
N GLY A 49 -28.78 5.31 -2.51
CA GLY A 49 -28.56 6.35 -3.52
C GLY A 49 -28.38 5.79 -4.93
N THR A 50 -28.97 6.43 -5.93
CA THR A 50 -28.85 6.03 -7.35
C THR A 50 -27.87 6.90 -8.16
N ARG A 51 -27.39 8.01 -7.60
CA ARG A 51 -26.52 8.97 -8.29
C ARG A 51 -25.13 9.01 -7.66
N ALA A 52 -24.09 8.91 -8.48
CA ALA A 52 -22.71 9.11 -8.04
C ALA A 52 -22.58 10.43 -7.27
N ASN A 53 -21.80 10.42 -6.19
CA ASN A 53 -21.50 11.62 -5.43
C ASN A 53 -20.39 12.38 -6.15
N ILE A 54 -20.76 13.03 -7.25
CA ILE A 54 -19.86 13.86 -8.05
C ILE A 54 -19.47 15.05 -7.15
N ASN A 55 -18.17 15.23 -6.92
CA ASN A 55 -17.59 16.17 -5.93
C ASN A 55 -17.67 15.71 -4.46
N GLY A 56 -17.75 14.39 -4.25
CA GLY A 56 -17.68 13.78 -2.92
C GLY A 56 -16.25 13.63 -2.39
N ALA A 57 -16.14 13.20 -1.14
CA ALA A 57 -14.90 12.63 -0.64
C ALA A 57 -14.64 11.27 -1.32
N PRO A 58 -13.38 10.82 -1.44
CA PRO A 58 -13.05 9.57 -2.11
C PRO A 58 -13.56 8.35 -1.32
N ASP A 59 -13.52 7.19 -1.96
CA ASP A 59 -13.72 5.86 -1.40
C ASP A 59 -12.39 5.07 -1.44
N PRO A 60 -11.43 5.36 -0.54
CA PRO A 60 -10.06 4.85 -0.68
C PRO A 60 -9.99 3.33 -0.47
N ALA A 61 -9.17 2.66 -1.27
CA ALA A 61 -8.74 1.30 -1.02
C ALA A 61 -7.24 1.15 -1.20
N VAL A 62 -6.69 0.16 -0.49
CA VAL A 62 -5.27 -0.18 -0.55
C VAL A 62 -5.13 -1.57 -1.12
N CYS A 63 -4.31 -1.72 -2.16
CA CYS A 63 -3.93 -3.00 -2.71
C CYS A 63 -2.46 -3.29 -2.41
N ILE A 64 -2.21 -4.46 -1.82
CA ILE A 64 -0.87 -4.98 -1.52
C ILE A 64 -0.42 -5.79 -2.73
N VAL A 65 0.75 -5.48 -3.26
CA VAL A 65 1.28 -6.04 -4.50
C VAL A 65 2.65 -6.66 -4.24
N GLN A 66 2.79 -7.94 -4.62
CA GLN A 66 4.04 -8.68 -4.57
C GLN A 66 4.38 -9.18 -5.98
N ALA A 67 5.65 -9.45 -6.24
CA ALA A 67 6.17 -9.86 -7.55
C ALA A 67 5.39 -11.02 -8.22
N SER A 68 4.97 -12.03 -7.44
CA SER A 68 4.42 -13.28 -7.99
C SER A 68 2.99 -13.61 -7.53
N SER A 69 2.27 -12.65 -6.94
CA SER A 69 0.90 -12.87 -6.47
C SER A 69 -0.07 -11.87 -7.07
N LYS A 70 -1.35 -12.25 -7.17
CA LYS A 70 -2.41 -11.28 -7.48
C LYS A 70 -2.44 -10.19 -6.40
N PRO A 71 -2.78 -8.93 -6.76
CA PRO A 71 -2.98 -7.87 -5.79
C PRO A 71 -4.03 -8.25 -4.74
N GLN A 72 -3.72 -8.01 -3.48
CA GLN A 72 -4.66 -8.20 -2.38
C GLN A 72 -5.21 -6.85 -1.95
N CYS A 73 -6.46 -6.57 -2.29
CA CYS A 73 -7.08 -5.28 -2.03
C CYS A 73 -7.98 -5.30 -0.79
N LEU A 74 -7.83 -4.27 0.04
CA LEU A 74 -8.57 -4.07 1.27
C LEU A 74 -9.86 -3.30 0.97
N TRP A 75 -10.89 -4.05 0.60
CA TRP A 75 -12.23 -3.54 0.32
C TRP A 75 -13.29 -4.51 0.85
N LYS A 76 -14.55 -4.10 0.82
CA LYS A 76 -15.70 -4.94 1.17
C LYS A 76 -16.47 -5.33 -0.10
N PRO A 77 -16.50 -6.63 -0.46
CA PRO A 77 -17.42 -7.11 -1.48
C PRO A 77 -18.87 -6.92 -1.01
N GLN A 78 -19.73 -6.37 -1.87
CA GLN A 78 -21.17 -6.30 -1.64
C GLN A 78 -21.91 -6.68 -2.93
N GLY A 79 -22.30 -7.95 -3.02
CA GLY A 79 -22.88 -8.51 -4.24
C GLY A 79 -21.88 -8.42 -5.40
N ARG A 80 -22.24 -7.68 -6.46
CA ARG A 80 -21.37 -7.44 -7.62
C ARG A 80 -20.49 -6.18 -7.49
N ARG A 81 -20.61 -5.43 -6.39
CA ARG A 81 -19.89 -4.17 -6.17
C ARG A 81 -18.73 -4.39 -5.21
N LEU A 82 -17.67 -3.61 -5.41
CA LEU A 82 -16.60 -3.42 -4.44
C LEU A 82 -16.84 -2.08 -3.74
N LEU A 83 -16.73 -2.07 -2.42
CA LEU A 83 -16.91 -0.86 -1.62
C LEU A 83 -15.66 -0.62 -0.78
N SER A 84 -15.29 0.65 -0.60
CA SER A 84 -14.27 1.01 0.36
C SER A 84 -14.72 0.64 1.78
N LEU A 85 -13.74 0.33 2.64
CA LEU A 85 -13.97 0.22 4.08
C LEU A 85 -14.34 1.57 4.72
N CYS A 86 -13.92 2.68 4.11
CA CYS A 86 -14.20 4.04 4.56
C CYS A 86 -14.88 4.81 3.45
N GLN A 87 -16.19 4.60 3.31
CA GLN A 87 -16.93 5.25 2.24
C GLN A 87 -16.94 6.77 2.39
N ASN A 88 -16.75 7.49 1.28
CA ASN A 88 -16.79 8.95 1.21
C ASN A 88 -15.93 9.61 2.32
N ALA A 89 -14.65 9.24 2.43
CA ALA A 89 -13.75 9.72 3.48
C ALA A 89 -12.33 10.02 2.97
N HIS A 90 -11.84 11.23 3.26
CA HIS A 90 -10.43 11.61 3.01
C HIS A 90 -9.45 10.94 3.96
N THR A 91 -9.90 10.28 5.02
CA THR A 91 -9.03 9.54 5.93
C THR A 91 -9.65 8.20 6.23
N CYS A 92 -8.92 7.14 5.91
CA CYS A 92 -9.35 5.77 6.09
C CYS A 92 -8.37 4.98 6.95
N LYS A 93 -8.89 4.18 7.87
CA LYS A 93 -8.12 3.25 8.69
C LYS A 93 -8.41 1.83 8.26
N PHE A 94 -7.35 1.10 7.92
CA PHE A 94 -7.36 -0.30 7.58
C PHE A 94 -6.73 -1.06 8.75
N PRO A 95 -7.54 -1.72 9.59
CA PRO A 95 -7.01 -2.44 10.73
C PRO A 95 -6.38 -3.77 10.32
N ALA A 96 -5.33 -4.19 11.03
CA ALA A 96 -4.74 -5.53 10.90
C ALA A 96 -4.29 -5.91 9.47
N VAL A 97 -3.69 -4.97 8.74
CA VAL A 97 -3.13 -5.22 7.41
C VAL A 97 -1.87 -6.08 7.53
N SER A 98 -1.93 -7.30 7.00
CA SER A 98 -0.77 -8.17 6.89
C SER A 98 0.08 -7.74 5.70
N LEU A 99 1.23 -7.09 5.96
CA LEU A 99 2.21 -6.78 4.94
C LEU A 99 3.27 -7.89 4.90
N PRO A 100 3.59 -8.45 3.72
CA PRO A 100 4.69 -9.38 3.56
C PRO A 100 6.04 -8.69 3.80
N SER A 101 7.10 -9.49 3.90
CA SER A 101 8.46 -8.94 3.96
C SER A 101 8.75 -8.10 2.71
N PRO A 102 9.37 -6.90 2.86
CA PRO A 102 9.79 -6.09 1.73
C PRO A 102 10.75 -6.82 0.77
N PRO A 103 10.80 -6.47 -0.53
CA PRO A 103 10.05 -5.36 -1.14
C PRO A 103 8.56 -5.69 -1.36
N VAL A 104 7.70 -4.71 -1.14
CA VAL A 104 6.25 -4.81 -1.35
C VAL A 104 5.69 -3.51 -1.91
N GLY A 105 4.84 -3.62 -2.93
CA GLY A 105 4.14 -2.49 -3.52
C GLY A 105 2.84 -2.22 -2.76
N LEU A 106 2.53 -0.95 -2.53
CA LEU A 106 1.19 -0.50 -2.18
C LEU A 106 0.64 0.36 -3.32
N LEU A 107 -0.58 0.04 -3.74
CA LEU A 107 -1.34 0.78 -4.71
C LEU A 107 -2.57 1.36 -4.01
N PHE A 108 -2.70 2.68 -4.00
CA PHE A 108 -3.85 3.38 -3.44
C PHE A 108 -4.80 3.79 -4.55
N ILE A 109 -6.06 3.42 -4.44
CA ILE A 109 -7.09 3.72 -5.45
C ILE A 109 -8.31 4.36 -4.81
N ASP A 110 -9.02 5.18 -5.58
CA ASP A 110 -10.37 5.63 -5.29
C ASP A 110 -11.34 4.66 -5.95
N ILE A 111 -12.17 3.97 -5.15
CA ILE A 111 -13.11 3.00 -5.69
C ILE A 111 -14.28 3.76 -6.28
N ASP A 112 -14.35 3.76 -7.61
CA ASP A 112 -15.52 4.27 -8.33
C ASP A 112 -16.49 3.22 -8.83
N ALA A 113 -17.74 3.64 -9.07
CA ALA A 113 -18.81 2.79 -9.56
C ALA A 113 -18.59 2.27 -10.99
N ARG A 114 -17.75 2.95 -11.77
CA ARG A 114 -17.46 2.58 -13.16
C ARG A 114 -16.01 2.15 -13.36
N ARG A 115 -15.05 2.96 -12.89
CA ARG A 115 -13.62 2.76 -13.13
C ARG A 115 -12.84 3.40 -12.01
N HIS A 116 -12.08 2.62 -11.25
CA HIS A 116 -11.31 3.13 -10.13
C HIS A 116 -10.22 4.09 -10.62
N ASP A 117 -10.00 5.14 -9.83
CA ASP A 117 -8.96 6.11 -10.09
C ASP A 117 -7.72 5.81 -9.24
N LEU A 118 -6.54 6.08 -9.81
CA LEU A 118 -5.29 5.99 -9.09
C LEU A 118 -5.13 7.19 -8.15
N ILE A 119 -4.86 6.91 -6.88
CA ILE A 119 -4.48 7.93 -5.89
C ILE A 119 -2.96 8.08 -5.88
N ASP A 120 -2.24 7.00 -5.58
CA ASP A 120 -0.77 7.00 -5.47
C ASP A 120 -0.22 5.56 -5.49
N ILE A 121 1.10 5.47 -5.66
CA ILE A 121 1.86 4.22 -5.67
C ILE A 121 3.10 4.39 -4.79
N ILE A 122 3.46 3.34 -4.04
CA ILE A 122 4.71 3.29 -3.30
C ILE A 122 5.28 1.87 -3.28
N VAL A 123 6.60 1.75 -3.31
CA VAL A 123 7.31 0.50 -3.03
C VAL A 123 7.98 0.64 -1.67
N LEU A 124 7.59 -0.23 -0.74
CA LEU A 124 8.22 -0.35 0.57
C LEU A 124 9.38 -1.32 0.46
N THR A 125 10.58 -0.88 0.83
CA THR A 125 11.82 -1.64 0.72
C THR A 125 12.33 -2.08 2.08
N GLY A 126 13.25 -3.06 2.09
CA GLY A 126 13.96 -3.51 3.29
C GLY A 126 15.20 -2.66 3.59
N ASN A 127 15.96 -3.05 4.61
CA ASN A 127 17.20 -2.38 4.98
C ASN A 127 18.42 -2.77 4.11
N SER A 128 18.29 -3.77 3.23
CA SER A 128 19.34 -4.26 2.34
C SER A 128 18.99 -4.03 0.87
N THR A 129 20.01 -3.92 0.02
CA THR A 129 19.96 -3.54 -1.40
C THR A 129 18.93 -4.28 -2.27
N ALA A 130 18.02 -3.51 -2.89
CA ALA A 130 17.41 -3.58 -4.23
C ALA A 130 16.90 -4.90 -4.87
N ALA A 131 17.12 -6.07 -4.28
CA ALA A 131 16.70 -7.34 -4.90
C ALA A 131 15.17 -7.47 -4.91
N GLY A 132 14.59 -7.60 -6.10
CA GLY A 132 13.15 -7.84 -6.32
C GLY A 132 12.28 -6.58 -6.47
N GLU A 133 12.85 -5.37 -6.37
CA GLU A 133 12.10 -4.12 -6.56
C GLU A 133 11.52 -4.00 -7.98
N ALA A 134 12.31 -4.36 -9.00
CA ALA A 134 11.88 -4.36 -10.39
C ALA A 134 10.72 -5.32 -10.65
N ASP A 135 10.72 -6.49 -10.00
CA ASP A 135 9.62 -7.47 -10.14
C ASP A 135 8.33 -6.95 -9.46
N VAL A 136 8.46 -6.24 -8.34
CA VAL A 136 7.35 -5.55 -7.68
C VAL A 136 6.82 -4.40 -8.55
N GLU A 137 7.69 -3.63 -9.20
CA GLU A 137 7.28 -2.57 -10.12
C GLU A 137 6.51 -3.13 -11.33
N LEU A 138 6.99 -4.24 -11.90
CA LEU A 138 6.28 -4.96 -12.98
C LEU A 138 4.92 -5.47 -12.51
N ALA A 139 4.84 -6.02 -11.29
CA ALA A 139 3.56 -6.44 -10.71
C ALA A 139 2.62 -5.26 -10.45
N LEU A 140 3.14 -4.09 -10.02
CA LEU A 140 2.37 -2.86 -9.86
C LEU A 140 1.81 -2.36 -11.20
N ARG A 141 2.61 -2.43 -12.28
CA ARG A 141 2.13 -2.13 -13.63
C ARG A 141 0.93 -2.99 -14.02
N SER A 142 1.04 -4.30 -13.85
CA SER A 142 -0.05 -5.25 -14.13
C SER A 142 -1.27 -5.02 -13.24
N ALA A 143 -1.05 -4.69 -11.97
CA ALA A 143 -2.12 -4.35 -11.03
C ALA A 143 -2.89 -3.11 -11.49
N MET A 144 -2.21 -2.05 -11.92
CA MET A 144 -2.86 -0.86 -12.45
C MET A 144 -3.63 -1.11 -13.75
N GLU A 145 -3.11 -1.95 -14.65
CA GLU A 145 -3.84 -2.34 -15.87
C GLU A 145 -5.17 -3.01 -15.54
N THR A 146 -5.19 -3.84 -14.50
CA THR A 146 -6.38 -4.57 -14.06
C THR A 146 -7.34 -3.67 -13.27
N LEU A 147 -6.82 -2.87 -12.34
CA LEU A 147 -7.62 -2.13 -11.36
C LEU A 147 -8.03 -0.74 -11.84
N THR A 148 -7.22 -0.12 -12.69
CA THR A 148 -7.43 1.25 -13.21
C THR A 148 -7.41 1.27 -14.74
N PRO A 149 -8.24 0.46 -15.43
CA PRO A 149 -8.18 0.30 -16.88
C PRO A 149 -8.51 1.58 -17.68
N ALA A 150 -9.04 2.61 -17.02
CA ALA A 150 -9.28 3.93 -17.61
C ALA A 150 -7.99 4.72 -17.85
N LEU A 151 -6.93 4.44 -17.08
CA LEU A 151 -5.65 5.12 -17.26
C LEU A 151 -5.06 4.71 -18.60
N SER A 152 -4.49 5.68 -19.31
CA SER A 152 -3.64 5.37 -20.46
C SER A 152 -2.33 4.73 -19.99
N GLU A 153 -1.69 3.98 -20.86
CA GLU A 153 -0.36 3.41 -20.59
C GLU A 153 0.63 4.50 -20.17
N ALA A 154 0.69 5.61 -20.89
CA ALA A 154 1.54 6.74 -20.54
C ALA A 154 1.21 7.34 -19.16
N ALA A 155 -0.05 7.31 -18.71
CA ALA A 155 -0.42 7.75 -17.36
C ALA A 155 0.05 6.75 -16.29
N ARG A 156 -0.05 5.44 -16.56
CA ARG A 156 0.49 4.38 -15.69
C ARG A 156 2.01 4.51 -15.55
N GLU A 157 2.74 4.68 -16.65
CA GLU A 157 4.19 4.88 -16.63
C GLU A 157 4.59 6.09 -15.80
N ARG A 158 3.91 7.22 -16.01
CA ARG A 158 4.15 8.41 -15.19
C ARG A 158 3.85 8.19 -13.71
N GLY A 159 2.83 7.39 -13.39
CA GLY A 159 2.52 6.98 -12.02
C GLY A 159 3.66 6.17 -11.40
N LEU A 160 4.17 5.15 -12.10
CA LEU A 160 5.29 4.34 -11.64
C LEU A 160 6.58 5.14 -11.48
N HIS A 161 6.91 6.00 -12.44
CA HIS A 161 8.08 6.88 -12.32
C HIS A 161 8.00 7.86 -11.13
N LYS A 162 6.79 8.19 -10.68
CA LYS A 162 6.56 9.02 -9.49
C LYS A 162 6.42 8.20 -8.21
N ALA A 163 6.34 6.87 -8.31
CA ALA A 163 6.23 6.00 -7.16
C ALA A 163 7.48 6.17 -6.29
N LYS A 164 7.28 6.45 -5.01
CA LYS A 164 8.40 6.54 -4.08
C LYS A 164 8.87 5.13 -3.74
N MET A 165 10.17 4.93 -3.68
CA MET A 165 10.78 3.75 -3.07
C MET A 165 11.30 4.17 -1.70
N VAL A 166 10.73 3.63 -0.63
CA VAL A 166 11.10 4.04 0.74
C VAL A 166 11.27 2.82 1.64
N PRO A 167 12.24 2.83 2.56
CA PRO A 167 12.33 1.80 3.59
C PRO A 167 11.05 1.76 4.43
N LEU A 168 10.50 0.57 4.66
CA LEU A 168 9.28 0.35 5.45
C LEU A 168 9.29 1.12 6.78
N GLN A 169 10.45 1.15 7.44
CA GLN A 169 10.71 1.75 8.74
C GLN A 169 10.46 3.27 8.75
N GLN A 170 10.64 3.95 7.62
CA GLN A 170 10.36 5.39 7.54
C GLN A 170 8.86 5.68 7.69
N CYS A 171 8.01 4.77 7.20
CA CYS A 171 6.55 4.92 7.26
C CYS A 171 5.94 4.44 8.59
N LEU A 172 6.75 3.93 9.50
CA LEU A 172 6.35 3.60 10.88
C LEU A 172 6.40 4.80 11.83
N SER A 173 6.93 5.94 11.37
CA SER A 173 7.08 7.14 12.20
C SER A 173 5.74 7.85 12.44
N GLN A 174 5.68 8.71 13.47
CA GLN A 174 4.50 9.54 13.73
C GLN A 174 4.14 10.48 12.57
N ALA A 175 5.13 10.87 11.75
CA ALA A 175 4.93 11.78 10.63
C ALA A 175 4.32 11.09 9.38
N GLY A 176 4.27 9.75 9.35
CA GLY A 176 3.83 9.01 8.17
C GLY A 176 4.75 9.22 6.94
N CYS A 177 4.25 8.78 5.79
CA CYS A 177 4.90 8.85 4.49
C CYS A 177 4.02 9.65 3.53
N ARG A 178 4.43 10.88 3.23
CA ARG A 178 3.77 11.75 2.26
C ARG A 178 4.11 11.33 0.83
N LEU A 179 3.09 11.17 -0.01
CA LEU A 179 3.15 10.86 -1.43
C LEU A 179 2.67 12.07 -2.27
N THR A 180 2.20 11.84 -3.50
CA THR A 180 1.81 12.91 -4.41
C THR A 180 0.46 13.50 -4.05
N GLN A 181 -0.54 12.63 -3.86
CA GLN A 181 -1.94 12.95 -3.61
C GLN A 181 -2.45 12.38 -2.28
N SER A 182 -1.55 11.78 -1.49
CA SER A 182 -1.89 11.11 -0.25
C SER A 182 -0.74 11.13 0.75
N GLU A 183 -1.05 10.76 1.98
CA GLU A 183 -0.13 10.46 3.05
C GLU A 183 -0.61 9.19 3.73
N PHE A 184 0.27 8.27 4.08
CA PHE A 184 -0.13 7.11 4.88
C PHE A 184 0.83 6.86 6.03
N LYS A 185 0.32 6.20 7.05
CA LYS A 185 1.05 5.81 8.25
C LYS A 185 0.81 4.35 8.55
N LEU A 186 1.85 3.66 9.00
CA LEU A 186 1.79 2.28 9.46
C LEU A 186 2.09 2.24 10.95
N ASP A 187 1.16 1.70 11.74
CA ASP A 187 1.36 1.44 13.16
C ASP A 187 1.49 -0.08 13.36
N LEU A 188 2.68 -0.54 13.79
CA LEU A 188 2.92 -1.97 14.00
C LEU A 188 2.03 -2.52 15.12
N ARG A 189 1.23 -3.56 14.81
CA ARG A 189 0.50 -4.32 15.82
C ARG A 189 1.44 -5.34 16.46
N ARG A 190 1.58 -5.26 17.78
CA ARG A 190 2.33 -6.21 18.61
C ARG A 190 1.42 -7.32 19.11
#